data_AF-D8QEH6-F1
#
_entry.id   AF-D8QEH6-F1
#
_cell.length_a   1.000
_cell.length_b   1.000
_cell.length_c   1.000
_cell.angle_alpha   90.00
_cell.angle_beta   90.00
_cell.angle_gamma   90.00
#
_symmetry.space_group_name_H-M   'P 1'
#
loop_
_entity.id
_entity.type
_entity.pdbx_description
1 polymer ?
#
loop_
_entity_poly.entity_id
_entity_poly.type
_entity_poly.pdbx_seq_one_letter_code
_entity_poly.pdbx_strand_id
1 'polypeptide(L)'
;MLMGELEIVNFSFASLWHYIQVRPKGKAERTEKAYTFRDSGVDAAGEDYWMTFWYQLEAFVDEIKGRKPQTWITKEDSISNMEWIENVYVKGGYGPRPRSSFKFSD
;
A
#
# COMPACT_ATOMS: atom_id res chain seq x y z
N MET A 1 11.63 -0.57 -33.37
CA MET A 1 11.36 -0.75 -31.92
C MET A 1 10.64 -2.09 -31.78
N LEU A 2 11.32 -3.15 -31.33
CA LEU A 2 10.66 -4.45 -31.16
C LEU A 2 9.86 -4.39 -29.85
N MET A 3 8.54 -4.25 -29.94
CA MET A 3 7.66 -4.30 -28.77
C MET A 3 7.58 -5.73 -28.23
N GLY A 4 7.80 -5.89 -26.92
CA GLY A 4 7.47 -7.10 -26.17
C GLY A 4 6.11 -6.98 -25.49
N GLU A 5 5.71 -8.03 -24.78
CA GLU A 5 4.47 -8.09 -24.00
C GLU A 5 4.78 -8.06 -22.49
N LEU A 6 3.90 -7.38 -21.74
CA LEU A 6 3.90 -7.34 -20.28
C LEU A 6 2.50 -7.70 -19.78
N GLU A 7 2.39 -8.75 -18.98
CA GLU A 7 1.15 -9.16 -18.33
C GLU A 7 1.31 -9.01 -16.81
N ILE A 8 0.34 -8.33 -16.19
CA ILE A 8 0.31 -8.12 -14.74
C ILE A 8 -0.94 -8.82 -14.22
N VAL A 9 -0.72 -9.83 -13.39
CA VAL A 9 -1.80 -10.44 -12.61
C VAL A 9 -1.83 -9.75 -11.26
N ASN A 10 -2.83 -8.89 -11.09
CA ASN A 10 -2.94 -8.01 -9.94
C ASN A 10 -3.33 -8.76 -8.66
N PHE A 11 -2.88 -8.23 -7.52
CA PHE A 11 -2.99 -8.87 -6.22
C PHE A 11 -4.45 -8.99 -5.74
N SER A 12 -4.86 -10.17 -5.29
CA SER A 12 -6.03 -10.30 -4.40
C SER A 12 -5.60 -10.14 -2.93
N PHE A 13 -4.43 -10.65 -2.57
CA PHE A 13 -3.79 -10.48 -1.27
C PHE A 13 -2.27 -10.38 -1.44
N ALA A 14 -1.58 -9.72 -0.50
CA ALA A 14 -0.13 -9.54 -0.52
C ALA A 14 0.65 -10.88 -0.57
N SER A 15 0.04 -11.96 -0.07
CA SER A 15 0.60 -13.31 -0.03
C SER A 15 0.11 -14.24 -1.14
N LEU A 16 -0.84 -13.81 -2.00
CA LEU A 16 -1.54 -14.71 -2.90
C LEU A 16 -1.59 -14.19 -4.35
N TRP A 17 -0.93 -14.99 -5.20
CA TRP A 17 -1.22 -15.15 -6.62
C TRP A 17 -1.07 -13.91 -7.53
N HIS A 18 -0.13 -13.01 -7.21
CA HIS A 18 0.32 -11.96 -8.13
C HIS A 18 1.68 -12.27 -8.76
N TYR A 19 1.86 -11.85 -10.01
CA TYR A 19 3.13 -11.91 -10.72
C TYR A 19 3.14 -10.95 -11.92
N ILE A 20 4.34 -10.65 -12.40
CA ILE A 20 4.55 -9.92 -13.65
C ILE A 20 5.19 -10.90 -14.64
N GLN A 21 4.50 -11.21 -15.74
CA GLN A 21 5.07 -11.99 -16.82
C GLN A 21 5.68 -11.04 -17.85
N VAL A 22 6.96 -11.22 -18.16
CA VAL A 22 7.68 -10.44 -19.15
C VAL A 22 8.01 -11.33 -20.34
N ARG A 23 7.51 -10.97 -21.53
CA ARG A 23 7.77 -11.69 -22.80
C ARG A 23 8.44 -10.77 -23.82
N PRO A 24 9.78 -10.61 -23.77
CA PRO A 24 10.49 -9.81 -24.75
C PRO A 24 10.64 -10.56 -26.09
N LYS A 25 10.48 -9.85 -27.21
CA LYS A 25 10.67 -10.47 -28.53
C LYS A 25 12.13 -10.90 -28.75
N GLY A 26 12.35 -12.18 -29.03
CA GLY A 26 13.68 -12.75 -29.31
C GLY A 26 14.55 -12.99 -28.08
N LYS A 27 14.00 -12.92 -26.86
CA LYS A 27 14.67 -13.31 -25.61
C LYS A 27 13.79 -14.29 -24.83
N ALA A 28 14.39 -14.94 -23.84
CA ALA A 28 13.64 -15.80 -22.93
C ALA A 28 12.58 -15.01 -22.16
N GLU A 29 11.40 -15.61 -22.01
CA GLU A 29 10.37 -15.14 -21.11
C GLU A 29 10.80 -15.32 -19.65
N ARG A 30 10.26 -14.49 -18.76
CA ARG A 30 10.48 -14.63 -17.32
C ARG A 30 9.28 -14.15 -16.53
N THR A 31 9.17 -14.69 -15.31
CA THR A 31 8.14 -14.32 -14.34
C THR A 31 8.83 -13.64 -13.17
N GLU A 32 8.42 -12.42 -12.86
CA GLU A 32 8.87 -11.70 -11.68
C GLU A 32 7.81 -11.84 -10.58
N LYS A 33 8.25 -12.18 -9.37
CA LYS A 33 7.40 -12.26 -8.17
C LYS A 33 8.10 -11.56 -7.02
N ALA A 34 7.36 -10.77 -6.27
CA ALA A 34 7.84 -10.12 -5.06
C ALA A 34 6.76 -10.21 -3.98
N TYR A 35 7.01 -11.04 -2.97
CA TYR A 35 6.12 -11.23 -1.82
C TYR A 35 6.68 -10.55 -0.57
N THR A 36 7.96 -10.18 -0.58
CA THR A 36 8.61 -9.38 0.46
C THR A 36 9.22 -8.10 -0.13
N PHE A 37 9.53 -7.14 0.74
CA PHE A 37 10.29 -5.95 0.33
C PHE A 37 11.67 -6.31 -0.23
N ARG A 38 12.32 -7.33 0.34
CA ARG A 38 13.63 -7.80 -0.11
C ARG A 38 13.60 -8.37 -1.52
N ASP A 39 12.53 -9.06 -1.90
CA ASP A 39 12.34 -9.55 -3.28
C ASP A 39 12.30 -8.39 -4.29
N SER A 40 11.86 -7.20 -3.84
CA SER A 40 11.84 -5.97 -4.64
C SER A 40 13.12 -5.13 -4.52
N GLY A 41 14.16 -5.64 -3.85
CA GLY A 41 15.42 -4.91 -3.63
C GLY A 41 15.34 -3.81 -2.57
N VAL A 42 14.29 -3.79 -1.76
CA VAL A 42 14.11 -2.84 -0.65
C VAL A 42 14.55 -3.52 0.64
N ASP A 43 15.53 -2.93 1.32
CA ASP A 43 15.97 -3.40 2.64
C ASP A 43 14.99 -2.94 3.73
N ALA A 44 13.90 -3.69 3.85
CA ALA A 44 12.88 -3.50 4.87
C ALA A 44 12.35 -4.85 5.37
N ALA A 45 11.80 -4.88 6.58
CA ALA A 45 11.20 -6.06 7.17
C ALA A 45 9.88 -6.43 6.47
N GLY A 46 9.66 -7.73 6.27
CA GLY A 46 8.46 -8.25 5.64
C GLY A 46 8.61 -9.71 5.28
N GLU A 47 7.58 -10.50 5.58
CA GLU A 47 7.52 -11.92 5.23
C GLU A 47 6.36 -12.17 4.26
N ASP A 48 6.47 -13.20 3.43
CA ASP A 48 5.51 -13.53 2.38
C ASP A 48 4.12 -13.91 2.92
N TYR A 49 4.02 -14.25 4.20
CA TYR A 49 2.76 -14.56 4.91
C TYR A 49 2.20 -13.39 5.71
N TRP A 50 2.88 -12.23 5.75
CA TRP A 50 2.38 -11.08 6.50
C TRP A 50 1.15 -10.47 5.81
N MET A 51 0.10 -10.27 6.61
CA MET A 51 -1.06 -9.48 6.19
C MET A 51 -0.76 -8.00 6.37
N THR A 52 -1.50 -7.13 5.68
CA THR A 52 -1.36 -5.66 5.77
C THR A 52 -1.34 -5.15 7.21
N PHE A 53 -2.15 -5.73 8.10
CA PHE A 53 -2.18 -5.36 9.52
C PHE A 53 -0.85 -5.66 10.24
N TRP A 54 -0.17 -6.76 9.91
CA TRP A 54 1.12 -7.08 10.53
C TRP A 54 2.20 -6.07 10.11
N TYR A 55 2.24 -5.71 8.83
CA TYR A 55 3.11 -4.63 8.36
C TYR A 55 2.87 -3.31 9.10
N GLN A 56 1.60 -2.94 9.33
CA GLN A 56 1.25 -1.74 10.07
C GLN A 56 1.70 -1.81 11.54
N LEU A 57 1.55 -2.98 12.18
CA LEU A 57 1.99 -3.17 13.57
C LEU A 57 3.51 -3.04 13.71
N GLU A 58 4.28 -3.63 12.80
CA GLU A 58 5.75 -3.54 12.82
C GLU A 58 6.21 -2.09 12.57
N ALA A 59 5.57 -1.37 11.64
CA ALA A 59 5.85 0.05 11.41
C ALA A 59 5.59 0.89 12.68
N PHE A 60 4.50 0.60 13.39
CA PHE A 60 4.16 1.24 14.66
C PHE A 60 5.17 0.96 15.77
N VAL A 61 5.60 -0.29 15.90
CA VAL A 61 6.64 -0.66 16.87
C VAL A 61 7.97 0.01 16.53
N ASP A 62 8.32 0.10 15.25
CA ASP A 62 9.52 0.79 14.80
C ASP A 62 9.51 2.28 15.16
N GLU A 63 8.43 2.99 14.85
CA GLU A 63 8.30 4.41 15.17
C GLU A 63 8.43 4.65 16.70
N ILE A 64 7.72 3.88 17.53
CA ILE A 64 7.76 4.05 18.99
C ILE A 64 9.16 3.79 19.56
N LYS A 65 9.92 2.89 18.94
CA LYS A 65 11.29 2.57 19.33
C LYS A 65 12.33 3.51 18.71
N GLY A 66 11.91 4.53 17.94
CA GLY A 66 12.81 5.45 17.24
C GLY A 66 13.60 4.80 16.10
N ARG A 67 13.10 3.67 15.56
CA ARG A 67 13.62 3.03 14.35
C ARG A 67 12.91 3.61 13.13
N LYS A 68 13.48 3.41 11.94
CA LYS A 68 12.88 3.86 10.69
C LYS A 68 11.86 2.81 10.19
N PRO A 69 10.55 3.09 10.22
CA PRO A 69 9.56 2.19 9.65
C PRO A 69 9.67 2.13 8.11
N GLN A 70 9.22 1.01 7.53
CA GLN A 70 9.13 0.82 6.08
C GLN A 70 8.09 1.73 5.41
N THR A 71 7.08 2.15 6.17
CA THR A 71 6.04 3.10 5.78
C THR A 71 5.47 3.72 7.03
N TRP A 72 5.26 5.03 7.01
CA TRP A 72 4.65 5.76 8.13
C TRP A 72 3.58 6.71 7.60
N ILE A 73 2.44 6.73 8.28
CA ILE A 73 1.36 7.68 8.00
C ILE A 73 1.45 8.76 9.07
N THR A 74 1.76 9.98 8.65
CA THR A 74 1.84 11.10 9.57
C THR A 74 0.45 11.56 10.02
N LYS A 75 0.42 12.44 11.02
CA LYS A 75 -0.80 13.13 11.43
C LYS A 75 -1.39 13.93 10.27
N GLU A 76 -0.54 14.63 9.52
CA GLU A 76 -0.92 15.48 8.40
C GLU A 76 -1.48 14.65 7.24
N ASP A 77 -0.89 13.48 6.96
CA ASP A 77 -1.42 12.53 5.96
C ASP A 77 -2.83 12.06 6.33
N SER A 78 -3.05 11.75 7.62
CA SER A 78 -4.35 11.29 8.11
C SER A 78 -5.43 12.36 7.98
N ILE A 79 -5.11 13.61 8.33
CA ILE A 79 -6.03 14.76 8.18
C ILE A 79 -6.33 14.99 6.70
N SER A 80 -5.29 15.06 5.87
CA SER A 80 -5.42 15.31 4.43
C SER A 80 -6.25 14.23 3.75
N ASN A 81 -6.06 12.96 4.13
CA ASN A 81 -6.85 11.85 3.59
C ASN A 81 -8.34 12.00 3.89
N MET A 82 -8.68 12.37 5.14
CA MET A 82 -10.06 12.59 5.54
C MET A 82 -10.70 13.79 4.83
N GLU A 83 -9.96 14.88 4.66
CA GLU A 83 -10.40 16.05 3.89
C GLU A 83 -10.62 15.71 2.41
N TRP A 84 -9.73 14.91 1.80
CA TRP A 84 -9.90 14.46 0.42
C TRP A 84 -11.15 13.62 0.24
N ILE A 85 -11.44 12.70 1.18
CA ILE A 85 -12.68 11.93 1.17
C ILE A 85 -13.88 12.89 1.20
N GLU A 86 -13.90 13.84 2.14
CA GLU A 86 -14.98 14.83 2.25
C GLU A 86 -15.16 15.62 0.94
N ASN A 87 -14.07 16.09 0.34
CA ASN A 87 -14.08 16.85 -0.91
C ASN A 87 -14.64 16.05 -2.10
N VAL A 88 -14.30 14.75 -2.20
CA VAL A 88 -14.83 13.86 -3.24
C VAL A 88 -16.34 13.69 -3.09
N TYR A 89 -16.83 13.49 -1.85
CA TYR A 89 -18.26 13.38 -1.58
C TYR A 89 -19.03 14.68 -1.91
N VAL A 90 -18.47 15.83 -1.53
CA VAL A 90 -19.03 17.14 -1.89
C VAL A 90 -19.07 17.31 -3.41
N LYS A 91 -17.99 17.00 -4.11
CA LYS A 91 -17.94 17.11 -5.58
C LYS A 91 -18.91 16.15 -6.27
N GLY A 92 -19.19 15.00 -5.67
CA GLY A 92 -20.18 14.03 -6.13
C GLY A 92 -21.64 14.37 -5.82
N GLY A 93 -21.91 15.46 -5.09
CA GLY A 93 -23.27 15.88 -4.73
C GLY A 93 -23.86 15.17 -3.51
N TYR A 94 -23.06 14.42 -2.75
CA TYR A 94 -23.49 13.71 -1.54
C TYR A 94 -23.39 14.56 -0.26
N GLY A 95 -22.64 15.67 -0.32
CA GLY A 95 -22.37 16.53 0.83
C GLY A 95 -21.30 15.95 1.78
N PRO A 96 -20.89 16.72 2.80
CA PRO A 96 -19.86 16.28 3.74
C PRO A 96 -20.37 15.18 4.68
N ARG A 97 -19.47 14.33 5.19
CA ARG A 97 -19.81 13.37 6.24
C ARG A 97 -20.26 14.13 7.50
N PRO A 98 -21.36 13.73 8.17
CA PRO A 98 -21.78 14.35 9.43
C PRO A 98 -20.65 14.32 10.46
N ARG A 99 -20.35 15.49 11.04
CA ARG A 99 -19.36 15.59 12.12
C ARG A 99 -19.95 15.11 13.43
N SER A 100 -19.11 14.50 14.27
CA SER A 100 -19.50 14.08 15.60
C SER A 100 -19.98 15.28 16.42
N SER A 101 -21.12 15.13 17.09
CA SER A 101 -21.61 16.09 18.09
C SER A 101 -21.05 15.81 19.49
N PHE A 102 -20.10 14.87 19.61
CA PHE A 102 -19.49 14.52 20.89
C PHE A 102 -18.82 15.74 21.53
N LYS A 103 -19.12 15.97 22.79
CA LYS A 103 -18.43 16.92 23.65
C LYS A 103 -17.87 16.14 24.82
N PHE A 104 -16.55 16.16 24.99
CA PHE A 104 -15.94 15.64 26.19
C PHE A 104 -16.33 16.57 27.34
N SER A 105 -17.01 16.04 28.35
CA SER A 105 -17.30 16.74 29.61
C SER A 105 -16.25 16.33 30.63
N ASP A 106 -15.59 17.34 31.21
CA ASP A 106 -14.62 17.18 32.31
C ASP A 106 -15.23 16.52 33.56
#